data_AF-A0A3B6NS84-F1
#
_entry.id   AF-A0A3B6NS84-F1
#
_cell.length_a   1.000
_cell.length_b   1.000
_cell.length_c   1.000
_cell.angle_alpha   90.00
_cell.angle_beta   90.00
_cell.angle_gamma   90.00
#
_symmetry.space_group_name_H-M   'P 1'
#
loop_
_entity.id
_entity.type
_entity.pdbx_description
1 polymer ?
#
loop_
_entity_poly.entity_id
_entity_poly.type
_entity_poly.pdbx_seq_one_letter_code
_entity_poly.pdbx_strand_id
1 'polypeptide(L)'
;MDLKDSLSRFKQQQERCQSSLASIAASQASTTKPKHRAQPINAPSAPARPAQPIKFSNDTERLQHINSIRKSPVGAQIKLVIELLYKTRQAFTAEQINDATYVDINANKAVFDSLRNNLKVQYDGRRFSYKSKHDLEGKDQLLDLIRCHQEGLAVVEVKDAYPSVLEDLQALKAAGEVWLLSNMDSQEDIVYPNDPKVKIKVDDDLKELFRGIELPRDMVDIEKELQKNGMKPMTDTTKRRAAAQIHGVKPKAKPKKKQREITKRTKLTNAHLPELFQHLKS
;
A
#
# COMPACT_ATOMS: atom_id res chain seq x y z
N MET A 1 -47.36 29.08 14.72
CA MET A 1 -46.69 30.26 14.16
C MET A 1 -47.29 30.48 12.79
N ASP A 2 -47.97 31.61 12.62
CA ASP A 2 -48.72 31.93 11.41
C ASP A 2 -47.74 32.22 10.25
N LEU A 3 -48.00 31.69 9.04
CA LEU A 3 -47.07 31.81 7.90
C LEU A 3 -46.77 33.27 7.56
N LYS A 4 -47.75 34.15 7.84
CA LYS A 4 -47.68 35.59 7.65
C LYS A 4 -46.64 36.27 8.56
N ASP A 5 -46.46 35.76 9.78
CA ASP A 5 -45.45 36.25 10.73
C ASP A 5 -44.03 35.83 10.35
N SER A 6 -43.86 34.65 9.74
CA SER A 6 -42.56 34.22 9.23
C SER A 6 -42.11 35.08 8.05
N LEU A 7 -43.05 35.43 7.17
CA LEU A 7 -42.78 36.23 5.97
C LEU A 7 -42.46 37.68 6.31
N SER A 8 -43.13 38.27 7.30
CA SER A 8 -42.83 39.62 7.79
C SER A 8 -41.45 39.69 8.45
N ARG A 9 -41.08 38.70 9.27
CA ARG A 9 -39.74 38.59 9.88
C ARG A 9 -38.64 38.45 8.83
N PHE A 10 -38.87 37.63 7.80
CA PHE A 10 -37.91 37.46 6.72
C PHE A 10 -37.68 38.76 5.94
N LYS A 11 -38.77 39.49 5.63
CA LYS A 11 -38.67 40.78 4.94
C LYS A 11 -37.96 41.83 5.78
N GLN A 12 -38.25 41.88 7.08
CA GLN A 12 -37.57 42.75 8.03
C GLN A 12 -36.07 42.41 8.17
N GLN A 13 -35.70 41.13 8.10
CA GLN A 13 -34.31 40.69 8.08
C GLN A 13 -33.60 41.19 6.81
N GLN A 14 -34.24 41.09 5.64
CA GLN A 14 -33.67 41.59 4.38
C GLN A 14 -33.43 43.11 4.41
N GLU A 15 -34.39 43.89 4.92
CA GLU A 15 -34.25 45.35 5.03
C GLU A 15 -33.11 45.76 5.97
N ARG A 16 -32.93 45.04 7.09
CA ARG A 16 -31.81 45.26 8.01
C ARG A 16 -30.44 44.97 7.38
N CYS A 17 -30.35 43.90 6.58
CA CYS A 17 -29.11 43.60 5.87
C CYS A 17 -28.77 44.67 4.83
N GLN A 18 -29.77 45.16 4.08
CA GLN A 18 -29.55 46.20 3.08
C GLN A 18 -29.19 47.56 3.69
N SER A 19 -29.82 47.95 4.80
CA SER A 19 -29.48 49.20 5.49
C SER A 19 -28.08 49.17 6.11
N SER A 20 -27.65 48.02 6.62
CA SER A 20 -26.28 47.83 7.12
C SER A 20 -25.23 47.90 6.00
N LEU A 21 -25.54 47.42 4.79
CA LEU A 21 -24.63 47.55 3.64
C LEU A 21 -24.54 49.01 3.15
N ALA A 22 -25.66 49.73 3.15
CA ALA A 22 -25.70 51.14 2.76
C ALA A 22 -24.95 52.04 3.75
N SER A 23 -25.02 51.77 5.06
CA SER A 23 -24.27 52.54 6.07
C SER A 23 -22.76 52.31 6.00
N ILE A 24 -22.33 51.10 5.65
CA ILE A 24 -20.92 50.77 5.41
C ILE A 24 -20.41 51.47 4.13
N ALA A 25 -21.20 51.49 3.06
CA ALA A 25 -20.85 52.22 1.84
C ALA A 25 -20.77 53.74 2.07
N ALA A 26 -21.70 54.31 2.84
CA ALA A 26 -21.73 55.74 3.17
C ALA A 26 -20.56 56.16 4.08
N SER A 27 -20.13 55.30 5.01
CA SER A 27 -18.97 55.55 5.88
C SER A 27 -17.63 55.42 5.14
N GLN A 28 -17.55 54.64 4.06
CA GLN A 28 -16.38 54.63 3.17
C GLN A 28 -16.35 55.84 2.23
N ALA A 29 -17.51 56.38 1.82
CA ALA A 29 -17.61 57.56 0.97
C ALA A 29 -17.39 58.90 1.70
N SER A 30 -17.40 58.91 3.04
CA SER A 30 -17.23 60.11 3.88
C SER A 30 -15.93 60.10 4.68
N THR A 31 -14.80 59.84 4.01
CA THR A 31 -13.47 60.18 4.55
C THR A 31 -13.00 61.55 4.02
N THR A 32 -13.66 62.61 4.48
CA THR A 32 -13.09 63.96 4.41
C THR A 32 -12.07 64.11 5.53
N LYS A 33 -10.82 64.40 5.15
CA LYS A 33 -9.68 64.68 6.03
C LYS A 33 -10.06 65.66 7.15
N PRO A 34 -9.77 65.37 8.44
CA PRO A 34 -9.78 66.43 9.44
C PRO A 34 -8.47 67.22 9.34
N LYS A 35 -8.57 68.49 8.90
CA LYS A 35 -7.57 69.52 9.20
C LYS A 35 -7.90 70.10 10.57
N HIS A 36 -7.03 69.92 11.56
CA HIS A 36 -6.50 70.96 12.45
C HIS A 36 -5.73 70.35 13.65
N ARG A 37 -4.41 70.37 13.48
CA ARG A 37 -3.32 70.63 14.43
C ARG A 37 -3.66 70.82 15.93
N ALA A 38 -3.04 69.99 16.76
CA ALA A 38 -2.11 70.43 17.82
C ALA A 38 -1.05 69.33 18.04
N GLN A 39 0.22 69.63 17.79
CA GLN A 39 1.38 68.80 18.18
C GLN A 39 2.14 69.51 19.29
N PRO A 40 2.58 68.81 20.36
CA PRO A 40 3.78 69.19 21.07
C PRO A 40 5.02 68.69 20.30
N ILE A 41 6.08 69.49 20.42
CA ILE A 41 7.35 69.40 19.71
C ILE A 41 8.26 68.38 20.41
N ASN A 42 8.97 67.57 19.60
CA ASN A 42 10.03 66.59 19.93
C ASN A 42 9.63 65.11 20.10
N ALA A 43 9.64 64.37 19.00
CA ALA A 43 10.05 62.96 18.95
C ALA A 43 10.66 62.65 17.56
N PRO A 44 11.77 61.88 17.46
CA PRO A 44 12.42 61.59 16.18
C PRO A 44 11.54 60.69 15.29
N SER A 45 11.43 61.09 14.02
CA SER A 45 10.63 60.41 13.01
C SER A 45 11.30 59.11 12.56
N ALA A 46 10.73 57.96 12.96
CA ALA A 46 11.01 56.69 12.33
C ALA A 46 10.16 56.59 11.04
N PRO A 47 10.71 56.13 9.90
CA PRO A 47 9.94 55.98 8.68
C PRO A 47 8.84 54.92 8.87
N ALA A 48 7.59 55.33 8.73
CA ALA A 48 6.44 54.46 8.77
C ALA A 48 6.57 53.39 7.68
N ARG A 49 6.72 52.12 8.10
CA ARG A 49 6.71 50.97 7.22
C ARG A 49 5.39 50.96 6.42
N PRO A 50 5.41 50.85 5.08
CA PRO A 50 4.17 50.77 4.33
C PRO A 50 3.42 49.51 4.77
N ALA A 51 2.19 49.70 5.26
CA ALA A 51 1.28 48.61 5.58
C ALA A 51 1.07 47.78 4.32
N GLN A 52 1.63 46.58 4.32
CA GLN A 52 1.45 45.61 3.24
C GLN A 52 -0.05 45.30 3.13
N PRO A 53 -0.64 45.30 1.93
CA PRO A 53 -2.03 44.90 1.75
C PRO A 53 -2.22 43.48 2.28
N ILE A 54 -3.10 43.31 3.26
CA ILE A 54 -3.45 41.99 3.80
C ILE A 54 -4.17 41.23 2.69
N LYS A 55 -3.47 40.27 2.07
CA LYS A 55 -3.99 39.43 0.98
C LYS A 55 -5.01 38.42 1.54
N PHE A 56 -6.25 38.87 1.74
CA PHE A 56 -7.36 38.12 2.35
C PHE A 56 -7.79 36.86 1.58
N SER A 57 -7.43 36.75 0.29
CA SER A 57 -7.84 35.63 -0.56
C SER A 57 -7.23 34.28 -0.14
N ASN A 58 -5.97 34.29 0.31
CA ASN A 58 -5.24 33.04 0.56
C ASN A 58 -5.73 32.30 1.83
N ASP A 59 -6.20 33.04 2.83
CA ASP A 59 -6.75 32.45 4.07
C ASP A 59 -8.10 31.77 3.84
N THR A 60 -8.92 32.31 2.94
CA THR A 60 -10.25 31.72 2.65
C THR A 60 -10.09 30.36 1.97
N GLU A 61 -9.19 30.25 0.99
CA GLU A 61 -8.90 29.01 0.29
C GLU A 61 -8.28 27.96 1.22
N ARG A 62 -7.32 28.37 2.07
CA ARG A 62 -6.73 27.48 3.09
C ARG A 62 -7.78 26.93 4.04
N LEU A 63 -8.65 27.78 4.58
CA LEU A 63 -9.70 27.36 5.50
C LEU A 63 -10.72 26.43 4.84
N GLN A 64 -11.07 26.67 3.57
CA GLN A 64 -11.92 25.77 2.79
C GLN A 64 -11.26 24.40 2.61
N HIS A 65 -9.96 24.36 2.31
CA HIS A 65 -9.21 23.12 2.17
C HIS A 65 -9.16 22.31 3.48
N ILE A 66 -8.85 22.97 4.60
CA ILE A 66 -8.89 22.36 5.93
C ILE A 66 -10.28 21.78 6.23
N ASN A 67 -11.33 22.55 5.95
CA ASN A 67 -12.70 22.12 6.18
C ASN A 67 -13.06 20.90 5.31
N SER A 68 -12.63 20.91 4.05
CA SER A 68 -12.81 19.80 3.11
C SER A 68 -12.16 18.52 3.64
N ILE A 69 -10.91 18.58 4.12
CA ILE A 69 -10.21 17.43 4.71
C ILE A 69 -10.91 16.95 5.97
N ARG A 70 -11.28 17.84 6.89
CA ARG A 70 -11.90 17.46 8.16
C ARG A 70 -13.29 16.85 8.01
N LYS A 71 -14.04 17.27 6.97
CA LYS A 71 -15.34 16.68 6.61
C LYS A 71 -15.21 15.45 5.72
N SER A 72 -14.01 15.13 5.25
CA SER A 72 -13.81 13.93 4.41
C SER A 72 -14.08 12.65 5.22
N PRO A 73 -14.45 11.54 4.56
CA PRO A 73 -14.68 10.28 5.24
C PRO A 73 -13.46 9.82 6.06
N VAL A 74 -13.71 9.11 7.15
CA VAL A 74 -12.65 8.61 8.07
C VAL A 74 -11.54 7.87 7.30
N GLY A 75 -11.89 7.02 6.32
CA GLY A 75 -10.92 6.32 5.49
C GLY A 75 -10.00 7.23 4.67
N ALA A 76 -10.50 8.37 4.20
CA ALA A 76 -9.70 9.35 3.45
C ALA A 76 -8.70 10.06 4.37
N GLN A 77 -9.13 10.43 5.58
CA GLN A 77 -8.26 11.02 6.60
C GLN A 77 -7.15 10.04 7.00
N ILE A 78 -7.49 8.78 7.25
CA ILE A 78 -6.50 7.72 7.56
C ILE A 78 -5.48 7.56 6.44
N LYS A 79 -5.93 7.54 5.18
CA LYS A 79 -5.04 7.42 4.03
C LYS A 79 -4.03 8.56 3.97
N LEU A 80 -4.46 9.81 4.20
CA LEU A 80 -3.56 10.97 4.22
C LEU A 80 -2.50 10.85 5.32
N VAL A 81 -2.90 10.41 6.52
CA VAL A 81 -1.96 10.19 7.62
C VAL A 81 -0.96 9.09 7.29
N ILE A 82 -1.42 7.94 6.78
CA ILE A 82 -0.53 6.84 6.37
C ILE A 82 0.44 7.29 5.28
N GLU A 83 -0.02 8.08 4.32
CA GLU A 83 0.82 8.61 3.24
C GLU A 83 1.91 9.56 3.77
N LEU A 84 1.59 10.42 4.74
CA LEU A 84 2.57 11.25 5.43
C LEU A 84 3.64 10.37 6.11
N LEU A 85 3.21 9.40 6.92
CA LEU A 85 4.11 8.51 7.67
C LEU A 85 4.98 7.67 6.71
N TYR A 86 4.42 7.20 5.60
CA TYR A 86 5.14 6.43 4.59
C TYR A 86 6.23 7.25 3.88
N LYS A 87 5.93 8.50 3.49
CA LYS A 87 6.89 9.36 2.79
C LYS A 87 8.03 9.83 3.69
N THR A 88 7.70 10.18 4.92
CA THR A 88 8.65 10.78 5.87
C THR A 88 9.46 9.73 6.64
N ARG A 89 8.92 8.51 6.83
CA ARG A 89 9.50 7.45 7.66
C ARG A 89 9.83 7.90 9.08
N GLN A 90 9.11 8.90 9.58
CA GLN A 90 9.30 9.47 10.92
C GLN A 90 8.06 9.27 11.78
N ALA A 91 8.26 9.33 13.11
CA ALA A 91 7.18 9.24 14.08
C ALA A 91 6.63 10.63 14.41
N PHE A 92 5.33 10.83 14.27
CA PHE A 92 4.67 12.12 14.50
C PHE A 92 3.67 12.06 15.65
N THR A 93 3.52 13.17 16.36
CA THR A 93 2.43 13.37 17.32
C THR A 93 1.13 13.73 16.58
N ALA A 94 -0.02 13.56 17.25
CA ALA A 94 -1.32 13.95 16.68
C ALA A 94 -1.37 15.42 16.24
N GLU A 95 -0.72 16.31 17.00
CA GLU A 95 -0.62 17.75 16.70
C GLU A 95 0.19 18.00 15.43
N GLN A 96 1.37 17.40 15.31
CA GLN A 96 2.20 17.54 14.12
C GLN A 96 1.53 16.96 12.87
N ILE A 97 0.75 15.89 13.02
CA ILE A 97 -0.03 15.32 11.91
C ILE A 97 -1.13 16.30 11.49
N ASN A 98 -1.83 16.92 12.44
CA ASN A 98 -2.82 17.95 12.15
C ASN A 98 -2.20 19.18 11.47
N ASP A 99 -0.98 19.58 11.84
CA ASP A 99 -0.30 20.69 11.17
C ASP A 99 0.10 20.34 9.72
N ALA A 100 0.54 19.10 9.48
CA ALA A 100 0.99 18.66 8.15
C ALA A 100 -0.16 18.27 7.20
N THR A 101 -1.25 17.72 7.72
CA THR A 101 -2.33 17.12 6.92
C THR A 101 -3.71 17.70 7.20
N TYR A 102 -3.85 18.58 8.20
CA TYR A 102 -5.14 19.16 8.65
C TYR A 102 -6.14 18.15 9.23
N VAL A 103 -5.72 16.90 9.40
CA VAL A 103 -6.49 15.83 10.05
C VAL A 103 -6.38 15.97 11.56
N ASP A 104 -7.50 16.26 12.21
CA ASP A 104 -7.58 16.36 13.66
C ASP A 104 -7.86 14.98 14.29
N ILE A 105 -6.80 14.28 14.65
CA ILE A 105 -6.86 12.95 15.24
C ILE A 105 -7.45 13.00 16.66
N ASN A 106 -7.19 14.06 17.42
CA ASN A 106 -7.63 14.16 18.82
C ASN A 106 -9.13 14.47 18.91
N ALA A 107 -9.66 15.32 18.03
CA ALA A 107 -11.08 15.61 17.97
C ALA A 107 -11.90 14.43 17.39
N ASN A 108 -11.29 13.62 16.51
CA ASN A 108 -11.98 12.53 15.83
C ASN A 108 -11.55 11.15 16.36
N LYS A 109 -12.27 10.67 17.39
CA LYS A 109 -12.03 9.36 18.02
C LYS A 109 -12.06 8.20 17.00
N ALA A 110 -12.91 8.26 15.98
CA ALA A 110 -12.99 7.20 14.98
C ALA A 110 -11.71 7.08 14.15
N VAL A 111 -11.07 8.21 13.82
CA VAL A 111 -9.77 8.24 13.13
C VAL A 111 -8.67 7.71 14.03
N PHE A 112 -8.63 8.15 15.29
CA PHE A 112 -7.65 7.66 16.26
C PHE A 112 -7.73 6.13 16.45
N ASP A 113 -8.92 5.60 16.72
CA ASP A 113 -9.13 4.16 16.92
C ASP A 113 -8.78 3.36 15.66
N SER A 114 -9.14 3.89 14.49
CA SER A 114 -8.83 3.23 13.21
C SER A 114 -7.33 3.24 12.88
N LEU A 115 -6.61 4.33 13.20
CA LEU A 115 -5.16 4.39 13.05
C LEU A 115 -4.46 3.42 14.00
N ARG A 116 -4.89 3.36 15.26
CA ARG A 116 -4.32 2.45 16.27
C ARG A 116 -4.50 0.98 15.90
N ASN A 117 -5.61 0.62 15.27
CA ASN A 117 -5.91 -0.75 14.84
C ASN A 117 -5.37 -1.08 13.44
N ASN A 118 -4.71 -0.13 12.76
CA ASN A 118 -4.24 -0.33 11.39
C ASN A 118 -2.94 -1.14 11.35
N LEU A 119 -2.84 -2.10 10.42
CA LEU A 119 -1.64 -2.92 10.24
C LEU A 119 -0.41 -2.12 9.75
N LYS A 120 -0.63 -0.95 9.15
CA LYS A 120 0.41 -0.07 8.59
C LYS A 120 0.84 1.08 9.51
N VAL A 121 0.26 1.17 10.70
CA VAL A 121 0.56 2.24 11.65
C VAL A 121 0.89 1.62 13.00
N GLN A 122 1.95 2.10 13.62
CA GLN A 122 2.28 1.78 15.00
C GLN A 122 2.04 3.03 15.86
N TYR A 123 1.49 2.81 17.05
CA TYR A 123 1.23 3.87 18.01
C TYR A 123 1.87 3.54 19.36
N ASP A 124 2.85 4.34 19.76
CA ASP A 124 3.66 4.13 20.97
C ASP A 124 3.05 4.83 22.21
N GLY A 125 1.75 5.15 22.19
CA GLY A 125 1.07 5.89 23.25
C GLY A 125 1.22 7.42 23.17
N ARG A 126 2.15 7.92 22.35
CA ARG A 126 2.34 9.36 22.10
C ARG A 126 2.47 9.71 20.62
N ARG A 127 3.14 8.86 19.84
CA ARG A 127 3.48 9.10 18.44
C ARG A 127 2.97 7.98 17.55
N PHE A 128 2.69 8.33 16.30
CA PHE A 128 2.33 7.42 15.23
C PHE A 128 3.52 7.29 14.27
N SER A 129 3.89 6.06 13.95
CA SER A 129 4.94 5.74 12.97
C SER A 129 4.41 4.76 11.92
N TYR A 130 5.06 4.73 10.76
CA TYR A 130 4.71 3.75 9.73
C TYR A 130 5.23 2.37 10.12
N LYS A 131 4.41 1.33 9.92
CA LYS A 131 4.77 -0.07 10.14
C LYS A 131 4.67 -0.86 8.84
N SER A 132 5.80 -1.35 8.35
CA SER A 132 5.82 -2.30 7.23
C SER A 132 5.38 -3.70 7.68
N LYS A 133 5.13 -4.60 6.72
CA LYS A 133 4.76 -5.99 7.08
C LYS A 133 5.94 -6.73 7.72
N HIS A 134 7.13 -6.49 7.18
CA HIS A 134 8.40 -6.96 7.71
C HIS A 134 9.22 -5.74 8.11
N ASP A 135 9.64 -5.71 9.37
CA ASP A 135 10.53 -4.66 9.87
C ASP A 135 11.95 -4.98 9.38
N LEU A 136 12.38 -4.27 8.34
CA LEU A 136 13.67 -4.47 7.69
C LEU A 136 14.34 -3.10 7.58
N GLU A 137 15.59 -3.02 8.01
CA GLU A 137 16.39 -1.80 7.97
C GLU A 137 17.36 -1.77 6.80
N GLY A 138 17.64 -2.93 6.18
CA GLY A 138 18.58 -3.00 5.06
C GLY A 138 18.64 -4.33 4.32
N LYS A 139 19.62 -4.41 3.42
CA LYS A 139 19.83 -5.52 2.47
C LYS A 139 20.13 -6.86 3.14
N ASP A 140 20.94 -6.87 4.19
CA ASP A 140 21.35 -8.12 4.86
C ASP A 140 20.15 -8.79 5.54
N GLN A 141 19.34 -8.01 6.28
CA GLN A 141 18.11 -8.50 6.89
C GLN A 141 17.10 -8.98 5.85
N LEU A 142 17.01 -8.29 4.69
CA LEU A 142 16.17 -8.72 3.57
C LEU A 142 16.63 -10.09 3.04
N LEU A 143 17.94 -10.30 2.86
CA LEU A 143 18.49 -11.57 2.40
C LEU A 143 18.22 -12.71 3.38
N ASP A 144 18.40 -12.47 4.67
CA ASP A 144 18.10 -13.45 5.72
C ASP A 144 16.62 -13.81 5.74
N LEU A 145 15.74 -12.81 5.60
CA LEU A 145 14.30 -13.04 5.49
C LEU A 145 13.97 -13.92 4.27
N ILE A 146 14.58 -13.65 3.11
CA ILE A 146 14.35 -14.44 1.88
C ILE A 146 14.83 -15.88 2.08
N ARG A 147 15.98 -16.10 2.73
CA ARG A 147 16.51 -17.44 3.03
C ARG A 147 15.60 -18.24 3.97
N CYS A 148 14.94 -17.57 4.91
CA CYS A 148 13.93 -18.19 5.76
C CYS A 148 12.64 -18.59 5.00
N HIS A 149 12.36 -17.97 3.86
CA HIS A 149 11.15 -18.21 3.05
C HIS A 149 11.47 -19.03 1.80
N GLN A 150 11.68 -20.35 1.96
CA GLN A 150 11.95 -21.24 0.82
C GLN A 150 10.81 -21.30 -0.21
N GLU A 151 9.56 -21.06 0.22
CA GLU A 151 8.38 -21.00 -0.67
C GLU A 151 8.29 -19.70 -1.50
N GLY A 152 9.18 -18.74 -1.24
CA GLY A 152 9.23 -17.46 -1.93
C GLY A 152 8.50 -16.32 -1.20
N LEU A 153 9.06 -15.12 -1.30
CA LEU A 153 8.60 -13.89 -0.65
C LEU A 153 8.02 -12.94 -1.70
N ALA A 154 6.81 -12.40 -1.47
CA ALA A 154 6.24 -11.42 -2.40
C ALA A 154 7.00 -10.10 -2.32
N VAL A 155 7.37 -9.53 -3.47
CA VAL A 155 7.94 -8.16 -3.50
C VAL A 155 6.97 -7.15 -2.90
N VAL A 156 5.65 -7.34 -3.11
CA VAL A 156 4.61 -6.44 -2.57
C VAL A 156 4.62 -6.36 -1.03
N GLU A 157 5.14 -7.39 -0.35
CA GLU A 157 5.17 -7.45 1.11
C GLU A 157 6.39 -6.76 1.72
N VAL A 158 7.47 -6.63 0.95
CA VAL A 158 8.73 -6.01 1.39
C VAL A 158 8.99 -4.66 0.74
N LYS A 159 8.34 -4.33 -0.39
CA LYS A 159 8.57 -3.08 -1.14
C LYS A 159 8.41 -1.80 -0.31
N ASP A 160 7.66 -1.87 0.79
CA ASP A 160 7.38 -0.75 1.67
C ASP A 160 8.20 -0.75 2.97
N ALA A 161 9.10 -1.72 3.16
CA ALA A 161 9.95 -1.82 4.34
C ALA A 161 10.91 -0.64 4.46
N TYR A 162 11.73 -0.40 3.44
CA TYR A 162 12.65 0.74 3.37
C TYR A 162 12.78 1.27 1.93
N PRO A 163 13.30 2.49 1.71
CA PRO A 163 13.28 3.15 0.40
C PRO A 163 14.03 2.41 -0.72
N SER A 164 15.18 1.80 -0.43
CA SER A 164 16.05 1.15 -1.42
C SER A 164 15.74 -0.33 -1.70
N VAL A 165 14.65 -0.90 -1.15
CA VAL A 165 14.35 -2.35 -1.25
C VAL A 165 14.40 -2.88 -2.68
N LEU A 166 13.85 -2.13 -3.64
CA LEU A 166 13.81 -2.57 -5.04
C LEU A 166 15.20 -2.62 -5.67
N GLU A 167 16.06 -1.65 -5.35
CA GLU A 167 17.44 -1.61 -5.80
C GLU A 167 18.25 -2.74 -5.18
N ASP A 168 18.06 -2.98 -3.88
CA ASP A 168 18.72 -4.05 -3.15
C ASP A 168 18.28 -5.44 -3.63
N LEU A 169 17.00 -5.64 -3.96
CA LEU A 169 16.51 -6.86 -4.61
C LEU A 169 17.16 -7.09 -5.98
N GLN A 170 17.30 -6.04 -6.80
CA GLN A 170 18.01 -6.15 -8.07
C GLN A 170 19.49 -6.46 -7.87
N ALA A 171 20.14 -5.85 -6.88
CA ALA A 171 21.53 -6.15 -6.55
C ALA A 171 21.72 -7.60 -6.08
N LEU A 172 20.79 -8.14 -5.27
CA LEU A 172 20.79 -9.55 -4.84
C LEU A 172 20.57 -10.51 -6.02
N LYS A 173 19.70 -10.14 -6.96
CA LYS A 173 19.52 -10.88 -8.23
C LYS A 173 20.79 -10.87 -9.06
N ALA A 174 21.43 -9.71 -9.23
CA ALA A 174 22.66 -9.56 -9.99
C ALA A 174 23.84 -10.33 -9.36
N ALA A 175 23.91 -10.38 -8.02
CA ALA A 175 24.86 -11.21 -7.28
C ALA A 175 24.56 -12.73 -7.42
N GLY A 176 23.38 -13.07 -7.92
CA GLY A 176 22.90 -14.45 -8.05
C GLY A 176 22.66 -15.11 -6.70
N GLU A 177 22.31 -14.34 -5.67
CA GLU A 177 21.94 -14.85 -4.34
C GLU A 177 20.44 -15.14 -4.24
N VAL A 178 19.66 -14.59 -5.17
CA VAL A 178 18.22 -14.61 -5.17
C VAL A 178 17.69 -14.73 -6.60
N TRP A 179 16.60 -15.45 -6.79
CA TRP A 179 15.85 -15.51 -8.04
C TRP A 179 14.60 -14.61 -7.94
N LEU A 180 14.45 -13.72 -8.91
CA LEU A 180 13.26 -12.88 -9.04
C LEU A 180 12.42 -13.40 -10.21
N LEU A 181 11.24 -13.92 -9.89
CA LEU A 181 10.31 -14.49 -10.86
C LEU A 181 9.04 -13.63 -10.92
N SER A 182 8.74 -13.12 -12.11
CA SER A 182 7.51 -12.40 -12.39
C SER A 182 6.41 -13.37 -12.77
N ASN A 183 5.29 -13.36 -12.04
CA ASN A 183 4.15 -14.16 -12.41
C ASN A 183 3.32 -13.43 -13.47
N MET A 184 3.20 -14.02 -14.67
CA MET A 184 2.46 -13.42 -15.79
C MET A 184 0.97 -13.20 -15.48
N ASP A 185 0.36 -14.04 -14.64
CA ASP A 185 -1.08 -13.96 -14.35
C ASP A 185 -1.42 -12.90 -13.27
N SER A 186 -0.54 -12.71 -12.29
CA SER A 186 -0.79 -11.81 -11.15
C SER A 186 -0.01 -10.50 -11.20
N GLN A 187 0.97 -10.37 -12.12
CA GLN A 187 1.91 -9.26 -12.18
C GLN A 187 2.66 -9.02 -10.86
N GLU A 188 2.61 -9.97 -9.92
CA GLU A 188 3.33 -9.92 -8.67
C GLU A 188 4.68 -10.62 -8.85
N ASP A 189 5.75 -9.90 -8.54
CA ASP A 189 7.08 -10.47 -8.49
C ASP A 189 7.26 -11.25 -7.18
N ILE A 190 7.83 -12.45 -7.29
CA ILE A 190 8.15 -13.33 -6.16
C ILE A 190 9.65 -13.57 -6.14
N VAL A 191 10.20 -13.44 -4.94
CA VAL A 191 11.63 -13.52 -4.63
C VAL A 191 11.92 -14.86 -3.98
N TYR A 192 12.80 -15.66 -4.56
CA TYR A 192 13.20 -16.97 -4.04
C TYR A 192 14.68 -16.97 -3.64
N PRO A 193 15.06 -17.65 -2.54
CA PRO A 193 16.47 -17.81 -2.21
C PRO A 193 17.17 -18.68 -3.26
N ASN A 194 18.37 -18.28 -3.69
CA ASN A 194 19.24 -19.11 -4.52
C ASN A 194 20.37 -19.69 -3.66
N ASP A 195 20.52 -21.02 -3.64
CA ASP A 195 21.61 -21.64 -2.89
C ASP A 195 22.94 -21.43 -3.64
N PRO A 196 23.91 -20.71 -3.06
CA PRO A 196 25.20 -20.47 -3.70
C PRO A 196 26.00 -21.75 -3.96
N LYS A 197 25.68 -22.87 -3.30
CA LYS A 197 26.36 -24.16 -3.49
C LYS A 197 26.07 -24.81 -4.85
N VAL A 198 25.03 -24.38 -5.55
CA VAL A 198 24.55 -25.01 -6.80
C VAL A 198 24.80 -24.11 -8.02
N LYS A 199 25.88 -23.31 -8.00
CA LYS A 199 26.27 -22.49 -9.16
C LYS A 199 26.98 -23.35 -10.21
N ILE A 200 26.20 -24.03 -11.06
CA ILE A 200 26.71 -24.75 -12.24
C ILE A 200 26.70 -23.79 -13.43
N LYS A 201 27.89 -23.48 -13.96
CA LYS A 201 28.03 -22.74 -15.22
C LYS A 201 27.99 -23.75 -16.37
N VAL A 202 27.13 -23.49 -17.34
CA VAL A 202 26.94 -24.31 -18.55
C VAL A 202 27.00 -23.35 -19.73
N ASP A 203 27.81 -23.68 -20.73
CA ASP A 203 27.93 -22.90 -21.97
C ASP A 203 26.62 -22.90 -22.75
N ASP A 204 26.40 -21.84 -23.53
CA ASP A 204 25.13 -21.67 -24.26
C ASP A 204 24.96 -22.74 -25.35
N ASP A 205 26.03 -23.15 -26.02
CA ASP A 205 26.03 -24.24 -27.01
C ASP A 205 25.58 -25.56 -26.39
N LEU A 206 25.99 -25.85 -25.14
CA LEU A 206 25.58 -27.06 -24.43
C LEU A 206 24.10 -26.99 -24.00
N LYS A 207 23.60 -25.80 -23.65
CA LYS A 207 22.16 -25.59 -23.38
C LYS A 207 21.33 -25.78 -24.64
N GLU A 208 21.81 -25.31 -25.79
CA GLU A 208 21.13 -25.47 -27.07
C GLU A 208 21.10 -26.94 -27.49
N LEU A 209 22.24 -27.63 -27.43
CA LEU A 209 22.33 -29.06 -27.68
C LEU A 209 21.37 -29.85 -26.77
N PHE A 210 21.34 -29.53 -25.47
CA PHE A 210 20.44 -30.20 -24.53
C PHE A 210 18.96 -29.99 -24.87
N ARG A 211 18.58 -28.79 -25.31
CA ARG A 211 17.20 -28.49 -25.74
C ARG A 211 16.83 -29.13 -27.08
N GLY A 212 17.81 -29.32 -27.96
CA GLY A 212 17.64 -29.93 -29.28
C GLY A 212 17.55 -31.46 -29.24
N ILE A 213 17.97 -32.12 -28.16
CA ILE A 213 17.80 -33.56 -27.99
C ILE A 213 16.31 -33.86 -27.77
N GLU A 214 15.64 -34.36 -28.81
CA GLU A 214 14.27 -34.83 -28.72
C GLU A 214 14.22 -36.15 -27.95
N LEU A 215 13.56 -36.14 -26.79
CA LEU A 215 13.30 -37.36 -26.02
C LEU A 215 12.10 -38.10 -26.61
N PRO A 216 12.15 -39.45 -26.71
CA PRO A 216 10.99 -40.24 -27.10
C PRO A 216 9.79 -39.95 -26.20
N ARG A 217 8.60 -39.78 -26.80
CA ARG A 217 7.39 -39.46 -26.02
C ARG A 217 6.85 -40.68 -25.27
N ASP A 218 7.06 -41.88 -25.80
CA ASP A 218 6.64 -43.11 -25.14
C ASP A 218 7.74 -43.65 -24.21
N MET A 219 7.37 -43.98 -22.98
CA MET A 219 8.25 -44.58 -21.97
C MET A 219 8.83 -45.93 -22.42
N VAL A 220 8.10 -46.69 -23.24
CA VAL A 220 8.60 -47.97 -23.78
C VAL A 220 9.79 -47.75 -24.71
N ASP A 221 9.76 -46.69 -25.51
CA ASP A 221 10.85 -46.36 -26.43
C ASP A 221 12.07 -45.85 -25.65
N ILE A 222 11.86 -45.05 -24.58
CA ILE A 222 12.93 -44.65 -23.66
C ILE A 222 13.59 -45.87 -23.02
N GLU A 223 12.81 -46.83 -22.51
CA GLU A 223 13.35 -48.06 -21.89
C GLU A 223 14.15 -48.91 -22.89
N LYS A 224 13.69 -48.99 -24.14
CA LYS A 224 14.38 -49.72 -25.21
C LYS A 224 15.69 -49.04 -25.61
N GLU A 225 15.73 -47.71 -25.69
CA GLU A 225 16.96 -46.95 -25.94
C GLU A 225 17.95 -47.04 -24.77
N LEU A 226 17.46 -47.01 -23.52
CA LEU A 226 18.31 -47.22 -22.34
C LEU A 226 18.95 -48.61 -22.37
N GLN A 227 18.17 -49.67 -22.65
CA GLN A 227 18.68 -51.04 -22.78
C GLN A 227 19.67 -51.18 -23.94
N LYS A 228 19.38 -50.57 -25.10
CA LYS A 228 20.29 -50.55 -26.25
C LYS A 228 21.64 -49.91 -25.90
N ASN A 229 21.64 -48.89 -25.05
CA ASN A 229 22.83 -48.21 -24.55
C ASN A 229 23.42 -48.87 -23.28
N GLY A 230 22.95 -50.06 -22.88
CA GLY A 230 23.48 -50.82 -21.74
C GLY A 230 23.08 -50.30 -20.36
N MET A 231 22.18 -49.31 -20.27
CA MET A 231 21.64 -48.81 -19.01
C MET A 231 20.41 -49.63 -18.59
N LYS A 232 20.34 -50.01 -17.32
CA LYS A 232 19.15 -50.70 -16.78
C LYS A 232 18.01 -49.69 -16.60
N PRO A 233 16.86 -49.86 -17.26
CA PRO A 233 15.74 -48.96 -17.05
C PRO A 233 15.21 -49.07 -15.63
N MET A 234 14.91 -47.92 -15.02
CA MET A 234 14.37 -47.86 -13.65
C MET A 234 12.91 -48.34 -13.57
N THR A 235 12.22 -48.40 -14.71
CA THR A 235 10.82 -48.82 -14.83
C THR A 235 10.71 -49.94 -15.88
N ASP A 236 9.73 -50.83 -15.72
CA ASP A 236 9.36 -51.83 -16.73
C ASP A 236 7.93 -51.53 -17.18
N THR A 237 7.81 -50.63 -18.16
CA THR A 237 6.53 -50.10 -18.63
C THR A 237 5.70 -51.19 -19.32
N THR A 238 6.35 -52.15 -19.96
CA THR A 238 5.71 -53.28 -20.63
C THR A 238 4.98 -54.18 -19.63
N LYS A 239 5.64 -54.57 -18.53
CA LYS A 239 4.98 -55.35 -17.46
C LYS A 239 3.87 -54.56 -16.78
N ARG A 240 4.04 -53.24 -16.61
CA ARG A 240 3.01 -52.37 -16.02
C ARG A 240 1.77 -52.26 -16.90
N ARG A 241 1.94 -52.11 -18.22
CA ARG A 241 0.84 -52.08 -19.21
C ARG A 241 0.13 -53.43 -19.29
N ALA A 242 0.88 -54.53 -19.32
CA ALA A 242 0.31 -55.88 -19.30
C ALA A 242 -0.49 -56.14 -18.02
N ALA A 243 0.03 -55.77 -16.84
CA ALA A 243 -0.67 -55.90 -15.57
C ALA A 243 -1.96 -55.06 -15.51
N ALA A 244 -1.97 -53.85 -16.11
CA ALA A 244 -3.15 -53.00 -16.20
C ALA A 244 -4.22 -53.52 -17.16
N GLN A 245 -3.82 -54.26 -18.21
CA GLN A 245 -4.75 -54.92 -19.14
C GLN A 245 -5.33 -56.20 -18.53
N ILE A 246 -4.53 -57.00 -17.82
CA ILE A 246 -4.96 -58.26 -17.19
C ILE A 246 -5.88 -58.02 -15.99
N HIS A 247 -5.63 -57.00 -15.18
CA HIS A 247 -6.45 -56.72 -13.98
C HIS A 247 -7.69 -55.86 -14.27
N GLY A 248 -7.93 -55.50 -15.53
CA GLY A 248 -8.87 -54.45 -15.90
C GLY A 248 -8.46 -53.11 -15.28
N VAL A 249 -8.89 -52.02 -15.90
CA VAL A 249 -8.85 -50.72 -15.23
C VAL A 249 -9.84 -50.81 -14.07
N LYS A 250 -9.40 -51.24 -12.87
CA LYS A 250 -10.03 -50.72 -11.66
C LYS A 250 -9.93 -49.22 -11.83
N PRO A 251 -11.04 -48.47 -11.90
CA PRO A 251 -10.95 -47.04 -12.04
C PRO A 251 -10.10 -46.60 -10.87
N LYS A 252 -8.88 -46.08 -11.15
CA LYS A 252 -8.26 -45.21 -10.18
C LYS A 252 -9.35 -44.20 -9.90
N ALA A 253 -9.86 -44.20 -8.66
CA ALA A 253 -10.78 -43.18 -8.21
C ALA A 253 -10.23 -41.89 -8.78
N LYS A 254 -11.04 -41.20 -9.62
CA LYS A 254 -10.66 -39.93 -10.28
C LYS A 254 -9.74 -39.23 -9.31
N PRO A 255 -8.49 -38.87 -9.66
CA PRO A 255 -7.63 -38.19 -8.71
C PRO A 255 -8.51 -37.08 -8.17
N LYS A 256 -8.91 -37.19 -6.89
CA LYS A 256 -9.72 -36.16 -6.25
C LYS A 256 -8.90 -34.94 -6.60
N LYS A 257 -9.48 -34.01 -7.39
CA LYS A 257 -8.87 -32.72 -7.73
C LYS A 257 -8.08 -32.39 -6.50
N LYS A 258 -6.73 -32.47 -6.53
CA LYS A 258 -5.94 -32.27 -5.31
C LYS A 258 -6.53 -30.99 -4.79
N GLN A 259 -7.23 -31.06 -3.65
CA GLN A 259 -7.80 -29.85 -3.07
C GLN A 259 -6.56 -29.00 -2.97
N ARG A 260 -6.55 -27.88 -3.72
CA ARG A 260 -5.42 -26.95 -3.68
C ARG A 260 -5.24 -26.73 -2.20
N GLU A 261 -4.19 -27.33 -1.63
CA GLU A 261 -3.94 -27.20 -0.21
C GLU A 261 -3.87 -25.70 -0.01
N ILE A 262 -4.82 -25.19 0.78
CA ILE A 262 -4.93 -23.77 1.05
C ILE A 262 -3.66 -23.46 1.82
N THR A 263 -2.61 -23.05 1.09
CA THR A 263 -1.39 -22.55 1.69
C THR A 263 -1.77 -21.33 2.52
N LYS A 264 -0.98 -21.02 3.55
CA LYS A 264 -1.24 -19.89 4.48
C LYS A 264 -1.45 -18.54 3.77
N ARG A 265 -1.09 -18.44 2.48
CA ARG A 265 -1.19 -17.26 1.62
C ARG A 265 -2.52 -17.15 0.85
N THR A 266 -3.33 -18.20 0.81
CA THR A 266 -4.60 -18.20 0.08
C THR A 266 -5.68 -17.44 0.86
N LYS A 267 -6.14 -16.29 0.34
CA LYS A 267 -7.20 -15.48 0.95
C LYS A 267 -8.56 -16.15 0.74
N LEU A 268 -9.17 -16.60 1.83
CA LEU A 268 -10.46 -17.28 1.84
C LEU A 268 -11.62 -16.26 1.79
N THR A 269 -12.41 -16.26 0.73
CA THR A 269 -13.51 -15.30 0.56
C THR A 269 -14.78 -15.68 1.35
N ASN A 270 -14.84 -16.88 1.93
CA ASN A 270 -16.00 -17.42 2.68
C ASN A 270 -15.69 -17.66 4.17
N ALA A 271 -14.97 -16.75 4.83
CA ALA A 271 -14.53 -16.92 6.22
C ALA A 271 -15.66 -17.05 7.27
N HIS A 272 -16.89 -16.66 6.94
CA HIS A 272 -18.06 -16.73 7.83
C HIS A 272 -18.73 -18.12 7.88
N LEU A 273 -18.31 -19.07 7.04
CA LEU A 273 -18.83 -20.45 7.01
C LEU A 273 -17.72 -21.45 7.42
N PRO A 274 -17.46 -21.62 8.73
CA PRO A 274 -16.36 -22.44 9.22
C PRO A 274 -16.52 -23.93 8.91
N GLU A 275 -17.75 -24.40 8.68
CA GLU A 275 -18.06 -25.79 8.33
C GLU A 275 -17.39 -26.24 7.02
N LEU A 276 -17.23 -25.33 6.06
CA LEU A 276 -16.60 -25.62 4.76
C LEU A 276 -15.10 -25.93 4.88
N PHE A 277 -14.47 -25.64 6.02
CA PHE A 277 -13.02 -25.73 6.21
C PHE A 277 -12.60 -26.70 7.32
N GLN A 278 -13.53 -27.44 7.91
CA GLN A 278 -13.25 -28.41 8.98
C GLN A 278 -12.25 -29.49 8.57
N HIS A 279 -12.23 -29.87 7.29
CA HIS A 279 -11.32 -30.87 6.73
C HIS A 279 -9.85 -30.40 6.60
N LEU A 280 -9.55 -29.12 6.83
CA LEU A 280 -8.18 -28.56 6.75
C LEU A 280 -7.44 -28.53 8.09
N LYS A 281 -8.12 -28.87 9.20
CA LYS A 281 -7.56 -28.84 10.58
C LYS A 281 -7.04 -30.21 11.06
N SER A 282 -6.92 -31.21 10.18
CA SER A 282 -6.44 -32.56 10.53
C SER A 282 -5.08 -32.85 9.93
#